data_AF-A0A0Q6SJH1-F1
#
_entry.id   AF-A0A0Q6SJH1-F1
#
_cell.length_a   1.000
_cell.length_b   1.000
_cell.length_c   1.000
_cell.angle_alpha   90.00
_cell.angle_beta   90.00
_cell.angle_gamma   90.00
#
_symmetry.space_group_name_H-M   'P 1'
#
loop_
_entity.id
_entity.type
_entity.pdbx_description
1 polymer ?
#
loop_
_entity_poly.entity_id
_entity_poly.type
_entity_poly.pdbx_seq_one_letter_code
_entity_poly.pdbx_strand_id
1 'polypeptide(L)' 'MSDVYDPRIEQAIQSFISDHPGMHTRDEAIAAILINWFTSHGYLPHDQEGIRPENLDASNDD' A
#
# COMPACT_ATOMS: atom_id res chain seq x y z
N MET A 1 -27.28 -6.96 0.57
CA MET A 1 -26.20 -5.95 0.55
C MET A 1 -25.38 -6.23 -0.70
N SER A 2 -24.87 -5.18 -1.36
CA SER A 2 -23.92 -5.21 -2.49
C SER A 2 -24.52 -4.99 -3.88
N ASP A 3 -24.78 -3.73 -4.23
CA ASP A 3 -24.70 -3.21 -5.62
C ASP A 3 -24.35 -1.72 -5.56
N VAL A 4 -23.22 -1.38 -4.92
CA VAL A 4 -22.83 0.03 -4.70
C VAL A 4 -21.59 0.43 -5.51
N TYR A 5 -20.94 -0.52 -6.18
CA TYR A 5 -19.72 -0.24 -6.94
C TYR A 5 -19.96 -0.37 -8.44
N ASP A 6 -19.36 0.55 -9.19
CA ASP A 6 -19.40 0.55 -10.65
C ASP A 6 -18.88 -0.80 -11.17
N PRO A 7 -19.61 -1.49 -12.07
CA PRO A 7 -19.25 -2.83 -12.54
C PRO A 7 -17.86 -2.87 -13.20
N ARG A 8 -17.39 -1.73 -13.74
CA ARG A 8 -16.03 -1.62 -14.30
C ARG A 8 -14.95 -1.73 -13.23
N ILE A 9 -15.23 -1.23 -12.02
CA ILE A 9 -14.31 -1.32 -10.88
C ILE A 9 -14.24 -2.74 -10.37
N GLU A 10 -15.37 -3.44 -10.24
CA GLU A 10 -15.37 -4.86 -9.86
C GLU A 10 -14.61 -5.72 -10.87
N GLN A 11 -14.79 -5.47 -12.16
CA GLN A 11 -14.03 -6.15 -13.21
C GLN A 11 -12.53 -5.88 -13.10
N ALA A 12 -12.13 -4.62 -12.87
CA ALA A 12 -10.73 -4.26 -12.68
C ALA A 12 -10.10 -4.93 -11.45
N ILE A 13 -10.83 -5.02 -10.33
CA ILE A 13 -10.37 -5.70 -9.12
C ILE A 13 -10.20 -7.20 -9.38
N GLN A 14 -11.13 -7.85 -10.09
CA GLN A 14 -11.00 -9.27 -10.43
C GLN A 14 -9.81 -9.54 -11.36
N SER A 15 -9.56 -8.67 -12.35
CA SER A 15 -8.36 -8.75 -13.18
C SER A 15 -7.10 -8.59 -12.33
N PHE A 16 -7.05 -7.60 -11.44
CA PHE A 16 -5.92 -7.39 -10.54
C PHE A 16 -5.62 -8.62 -9.66
N ILE A 17 -6.66 -9.24 -9.09
CA ILE A 17 -6.53 -10.49 -8.30
C ILE A 17 -5.97 -11.63 -9.17
N SER A 18 -6.45 -11.75 -10.41
CA SER A 18 -6.01 -12.81 -11.33
C SER A 18 -4.53 -12.68 -11.71
N ASP A 19 -4.03 -11.45 -11.81
CA ASP A 19 -2.62 -11.15 -12.11
C ASP A 19 -1.69 -11.24 -10.90
N HIS A 20 -2.21 -11.29 -9.66
CA HIS A 20 -1.42 -11.31 -8.43
C HIS A 20 -1.60 -12.64 -7.67
N PRO A 21 -0.79 -13.68 -7.97
CA PRO A 21 -0.85 -14.94 -7.26
C PRO A 21 -0.52 -14.74 -5.77
N GLY A 22 -1.41 -15.18 -4.89
CA GLY A 22 -1.33 -14.99 -3.44
C GLY A 22 -2.34 -14.00 -2.87
N MET A 23 -3.10 -13.33 -3.74
CA MET A 23 -4.23 -12.47 -3.36
C MET A 23 -5.53 -13.20 -3.66
N HIS A 24 -6.41 -13.34 -2.67
CA HIS A 24 -7.58 -14.22 -2.79
C HIS A 24 -8.91 -13.52 -2.54
N THR A 25 -8.87 -12.38 -1.86
CA THR A 25 -10.08 -11.62 -1.51
C THR A 25 -10.09 -10.23 -2.14
N ARG A 26 -11.31 -9.73 -2.34
CA ARG A 26 -11.55 -8.37 -2.82
C ARG A 26 -10.93 -7.32 -1.89
N ASP A 27 -11.06 -7.51 -0.58
CA ASP A 27 -10.54 -6.57 0.41
C ASP A 27 -9.01 -6.50 0.41
N GLU A 28 -8.32 -7.63 0.24
CA GLU A 28 -6.86 -7.67 0.07
C GLU A 28 -6.41 -6.91 -1.18
N ALA A 29 -7.13 -7.07 -2.30
CA ALA A 29 -6.85 -6.35 -3.53
C ALA A 29 -7.03 -4.85 -3.39
N ILE A 30 -8.13 -4.42 -2.78
CA ILE A 30 -8.39 -3.00 -2.52
C ILE A 30 -7.31 -2.44 -1.60
N ALA A 31 -6.97 -3.14 -0.52
CA ALA A 31 -5.93 -2.71 0.41
C ALA A 31 -4.58 -2.56 -0.31
N ALA A 32 -4.17 -3.52 -1.12
CA ALA A 32 -2.90 -3.45 -1.85
C ALA A 32 -2.86 -2.29 -2.86
N ILE A 33 -3.96 -2.09 -3.61
CA ILE A 33 -4.08 -0.97 -4.56
C ILE A 33 -3.97 0.37 -3.84
N LEU A 34 -4.69 0.52 -2.72
CA LEU A 34 -4.69 1.74 -1.93
C LEU A 34 -3.32 2.00 -1.30
N ILE A 35 -2.71 0.99 -0.69
CA ILE A 35 -1.35 1.07 -0.12
C ILE A 35 -0.39 1.55 -1.19
N ASN A 36 -0.34 0.88 -2.34
CA ASN A 36 0.57 1.26 -3.43
C ASN A 36 0.35 2.72 -3.90
N TRP A 37 -0.92 3.14 -4.02
CA TRP A 37 -1.26 4.50 -4.42
C TRP A 37 -0.83 5.53 -3.37
N PHE A 38 -1.20 5.34 -2.11
CA PHE A 38 -0.86 6.27 -1.03
C PHE A 38 0.66 6.36 -0.83
N THR A 39 1.36 5.25 -0.96
CA THR A 39 2.81 5.23 -0.88
C THR A 39 3.45 5.99 -2.05
N SER A 40 2.97 5.77 -3.27
CA SER A 40 3.48 6.48 -4.47
C SER A 40 3.24 8.01 -4.42
N HIS A 41 2.24 8.44 -3.65
CA HIS A 41 1.89 9.86 -3.50
C HIS A 41 2.42 10.47 -2.18
N GLY A 42 3.22 9.72 -1.42
CA GLY A 42 3.83 10.19 -0.17
C GLY A 42 2.86 10.36 1.01
N TYR A 43 1.63 9.84 0.90
CA TYR A 43 0.65 9.82 2.00
C TYR A 43 0.88 8.65 2.96
N LEU A 44 1.46 7.56 2.46
CA LEU A 44 1.94 6.45 3.29
C LEU A 44 3.47 6.44 3.21
N PRO A 45 4.21 6.45 4.34
CA PRO A 45 5.65 6.28 4.30
C PRO A 45 5.97 4.90 3.74
N HIS A 46 6.81 4.82 2.70
CA HIS A 46 7.24 3.54 2.11
C HIS A 46 8.17 2.79 3.07
N ASP A 47 9.05 3.51 3.76
CA ASP A 47 10.07 2.93 4.65
C ASP A 47 10.79 4.06 5.41
N GLN A 48 10.05 4.97 6.06
CA GLN A 48 10.68 5.84 7.06
C GLN A 48 10.68 5.12 8.40
N GLU A 49 11.51 4.08 8.52
CA GLU A 49 12.18 3.86 9.79
C GLU A 49 13.05 5.11 10.03
N GLY A 50 12.47 6.13 10.68
CA GLY A 50 13.25 7.22 11.21
C GLY A 50 14.37 6.61 12.03
N ILE A 51 15.62 6.96 11.73
CA ILE A 51 16.77 6.53 12.54
C ILE A 51 16.43 6.91 13.97
N ARG A 52 16.31 5.90 14.85
CA ARG A 52 16.04 6.14 16.25
C ARG A 52 17.13 7.06 16.78
N PRO A 53 16.82 8.05 17.63
CA PRO A 53 17.81 9.01 18.11
C PRO A 53 19.01 8.33 18.81
N GLU A 54 18.84 7.10 19.31
CA GLU A 54 19.92 6.25 19.83
C GLU A 54 20.95 5.78 18.79
N ASN A 55 20.63 5.82 17.49
CA ASN A 55 21.49 5.48 16.35
C ASN A 55 21.95 6.72 15.55
N LEU A 56 21.56 7.93 15.96
CA LEU A 56 22.22 9.16 15.52
C LEU A 56 23.55 9.22 16.27
N ASP A 57 24.57 8.53 15.75
CA ASP A 57 25.93 8.70 16.25
C ASP A 57 26.30 10.17 16.06
N ALA A 58 26.39 10.90 17.17
CA ALA A 58 26.79 12.29 17.22
C ALA A 58 28.31 12.41 16.97
N SER A 59 28.81 11.75 15.93
CA SER A 59 30.21 11.80 15.50
C SER A 59 30.46 13.00 14.58
N ASN A 60 29.86 14.14 14.91
CA ASN A 60 30.20 15.43 14.32
C ASN A 60 30.35 16.46 15.46
N ASP A 61 31.14 16.08 16.47
CA ASP A 61 31.77 17.00 17.40
C ASP A 61 33.20 17.22 16.86
N ASP A 62 33.39 18.38 16.26
CA ASP A 62 34.66 18.94 15.76
C ASP A 62 35.71 19.04 16.90
#